data_AF-A0A6M1M1J3-F1
#
_entry.id   AF-A0A6M1M1J3-F1
#
_cell.length_a   1.000
_cell.length_b   1.000
_cell.length_c   1.000
_cell.angle_alpha   90.00
_cell.angle_beta   90.00
_cell.angle_gamma   90.00
#
_symmetry.space_group_name_H-M   'P 1'
#
loop_
_entity.id
_entity.type
_entity.pdbx_description
1 polymer ?
#
loop_
_entity_poly.entity_id
_entity_poly.type
_entity_poly.pdbx_seq_one_letter_code
_entity_poly.pdbx_strand_id
1 'polypeptide(L)'
;MPTDLRPPRPPSEVHGISTLRVAIIGIRLRLLGWRIEQALEEHDHVKLLQLLNTWADLHRRTSARLHGEVSSNIDAMRDMFCDRARKNISKIVREEQRLDRVASRMKRARIRENARDYERSYAVGKESYFRTLLLWRNISASLSSRR
;
A
#
# COMPACT_ATOMS: atom_id res chain seq x y z
N MET A 1 -40.77 -46.36 24.44
CA MET A 1 -39.31 -46.39 24.16
C MET A 1 -38.74 -45.07 24.65
N PRO A 2 -37.69 -45.04 25.48
CA PRO A 2 -37.03 -43.78 25.79
C PRO A 2 -36.07 -43.46 24.65
N THR A 3 -36.23 -42.28 24.05
CA THR A 3 -35.30 -41.73 23.07
C THR A 3 -34.08 -41.23 23.84
N ASP A 4 -32.96 -41.94 23.74
CA ASP A 4 -31.67 -41.48 24.26
C ASP A 4 -31.31 -40.15 23.58
N LEU A 5 -31.56 -39.04 24.27
CA LEU A 5 -31.06 -37.74 23.86
C LEU A 5 -29.54 -37.75 24.03
N ARG A 6 -28.80 -37.69 22.90
CA ARG A 6 -27.35 -37.51 22.93
C ARG A 6 -27.02 -36.29 23.81
N PRO A 7 -26.03 -36.40 24.72
CA PRO A 7 -25.60 -35.26 25.51
C PRO A 7 -25.11 -34.13 24.58
N PRO A 8 -25.40 -32.86 24.89
CA PRO A 8 -24.92 -31.74 24.10
C PRO A 8 -23.39 -31.78 24.06
N ARG A 9 -22.82 -31.75 22.85
CA ARG A 9 -21.37 -31.61 22.66
C ARG A 9 -20.92 -30.36 23.42
N PRO A 10 -19.85 -30.42 24.23
CA PRO A 10 -19.30 -29.21 24.83
C PRO A 10 -18.92 -28.24 23.72
N PRO A 11 -19.22 -26.93 23.86
CA PRO A 11 -18.77 -25.94 22.88
C PRO A 11 -17.24 -26.03 22.78
N SER A 12 -16.72 -26.30 21.58
CA SER A 12 -15.28 -26.38 21.41
C SER A 12 -14.66 -25.02 21.70
N GLU A 13 -13.82 -24.90 22.74
CA GLU A 13 -13.06 -23.69 23.06
C GLU A 13 -12.25 -23.16 21.86
N VAL A 14 -11.92 -24.06 20.93
CA VAL A 14 -11.26 -23.80 19.65
C VAL A 14 -12.03 -22.79 18.78
N HIS A 15 -13.36 -22.78 18.82
CA HIS A 15 -14.18 -21.83 18.07
C HIS A 15 -14.13 -20.40 18.65
N GLY A 16 -14.11 -20.24 19.98
CA GLY A 16 -14.02 -18.90 20.59
C GLY A 16 -12.67 -18.23 20.34
N ILE A 17 -11.58 -19.01 20.42
CA ILE A 17 -10.21 -18.54 20.14
C ILE A 17 -10.04 -18.20 18.65
N SER A 18 -10.67 -18.94 17.74
CA SER A 18 -10.62 -18.63 16.31
C SER A 18 -11.39 -17.35 15.98
N THR A 19 -12.59 -17.14 16.54
CA THR A 19 -13.39 -15.92 16.33
C THR A 19 -12.72 -14.66 16.87
N LEU A 20 -12.15 -14.71 18.08
CA LEU A 20 -11.40 -13.57 18.65
C LEU A 20 -10.16 -13.23 17.80
N ARG A 21 -9.44 -14.25 17.29
CA ARG A 21 -8.30 -14.02 16.40
C ARG A 21 -8.71 -13.39 15.08
N VAL A 22 -9.83 -13.83 14.48
CA VAL A 22 -10.38 -13.22 13.26
C VAL A 22 -10.75 -11.76 13.50
N ALA A 23 -11.40 -11.45 14.63
CA ALA A 23 -11.75 -10.07 15.00
C ALA A 23 -10.51 -9.18 15.17
N ILE A 24 -9.47 -9.67 15.86
CA ILE A 24 -8.20 -8.95 16.04
C ILE A 24 -7.52 -8.68 14.69
N ILE A 25 -7.50 -9.66 13.79
CA ILE A 25 -6.94 -9.49 12.45
C ILE A 25 -7.74 -8.46 11.65
N GLY A 26 -9.07 -8.51 11.71
CA GLY A 26 -9.94 -7.52 11.05
C GLY A 26 -9.67 -6.09 11.54
N ILE A 27 -9.47 -5.90 12.85
CA ILE A 27 -9.10 -4.60 13.43
C ILE A 27 -7.72 -4.16 12.91
N ARG A 28 -6.73 -5.05 12.88
CA ARG A 28 -5.38 -4.75 12.38
C ARG A 28 -5.40 -4.35 10.90
N LEU A 29 -6.18 -5.04 10.08
CA LEU A 29 -6.36 -4.68 8.67
C LEU A 29 -7.03 -3.32 8.54
N ARG A 30 -8.10 -3.02 9.28
CA ARG A 30 -8.72 -1.68 9.27
C ARG A 30 -7.73 -0.57 9.65
N LEU A 31 -6.93 -0.80 10.70
CA LEU A 31 -5.91 0.15 11.14
C LEU A 31 -4.81 0.35 10.07
N LEU A 32 -4.32 -0.73 9.45
CA LEU A 32 -3.35 -0.63 8.35
C LEU A 32 -3.94 0.14 7.16
N GLY A 33 -5.21 -0.11 6.85
CA GLY A 33 -5.94 0.64 5.82
C GLY A 33 -5.92 2.14 6.10
N TRP A 34 -6.25 2.55 7.33
CA TRP A 34 -6.21 3.96 7.72
C TRP A 34 -4.80 4.56 7.66
N ARG A 35 -3.77 3.83 8.12
CA ARG A 35 -2.36 4.30 8.04
C ARG A 35 -1.87 4.46 6.59
N ILE A 36 -2.37 3.64 5.67
CA ILE A 36 -2.10 3.78 4.23
C ILE A 36 -2.68 5.09 3.70
N GLU A 37 -3.90 5.45 4.11
CA GLU A 37 -4.51 6.73 3.74
C GLU A 37 -3.68 7.91 4.25
N GLN A 38 -3.22 7.86 5.51
CA GLN A 38 -2.33 8.90 6.05
C GLN A 38 -1.00 9.01 5.29
N ALA A 39 -0.35 7.88 4.98
CA ALA A 39 0.91 7.90 4.24
C ALA A 39 0.76 8.45 2.81
N LEU A 40 -0.44 8.34 2.22
CA LEU A 40 -0.76 8.97 0.94
C LEU A 40 -0.91 10.49 1.07
N GLU A 41 -1.55 10.97 2.13
CA GLU A 41 -1.66 12.41 2.42
C GLU A 41 -0.28 13.03 2.63
N GLU A 42 0.59 12.35 3.38
CA GLU A 42 1.97 12.77 3.65
C GLU A 42 2.90 12.66 2.42
N HIS A 43 2.47 12.00 1.34
CA HIS A 43 3.31 11.68 0.16
C HIS A 43 4.63 10.96 0.53
N ASP A 44 4.62 10.17 1.60
CA ASP A 44 5.79 9.41 2.05
C ASP A 44 5.79 8.03 1.38
N HIS A 45 6.52 7.91 0.27
CA HIS A 45 6.59 6.68 -0.50
C HIS A 45 7.27 5.52 0.26
N VAL A 46 8.17 5.82 1.22
CA VAL A 46 8.88 4.81 2.01
C VAL A 46 7.93 4.19 3.02
N LYS A 47 7.26 5.03 3.82
CA LYS A 47 6.25 4.61 4.80
C LYS A 47 5.10 3.89 4.12
N LEU A 48 4.64 4.41 2.98
CA LEU A 48 3.59 3.76 2.20
C LEU A 48 4.00 2.36 1.73
N LEU A 49 5.21 2.19 1.19
CA LEU A 49 5.69 0.87 0.76
C LEU A 49 5.76 -0.13 1.91
N GLN A 50 6.24 0.28 3.08
CA GLN A 50 6.28 -0.55 4.28
C GLN A 50 4.88 -1.02 4.71
N LEU A 51 3.91 -0.10 4.70
CA LEU A 51 2.52 -0.40 5.04
C LEU A 51 1.87 -1.36 4.02
N LEU A 52 2.13 -1.17 2.72
CA LEU A 52 1.63 -2.05 1.67
C LEU A 52 2.21 -3.47 1.74
N ASN A 53 3.46 -3.62 2.17
CA ASN A 53 4.07 -4.93 2.39
C ASN A 53 3.51 -5.60 3.65
N THR A 54 3.35 -4.83 4.74
CA THR A 54 2.74 -5.30 5.98
C THR A 54 1.30 -5.77 5.75
N TRP A 55 0.53 -5.05 4.92
CA TRP A 55 -0.80 -5.46 4.50
C TRP A 55 -0.78 -6.83 3.83
N ALA A 56 0.03 -7.01 2.78
CA ALA A 56 0.08 -8.27 2.04
C ALA A 56 0.55 -9.46 2.90
N ASP A 57 1.52 -9.25 3.79
CA ASP A 57 1.96 -10.29 4.70
C ASP A 57 0.87 -10.71 5.69
N LEU A 58 0.18 -9.72 6.28
CA LEU A 58 -0.90 -9.99 7.21
C LEU A 58 -2.07 -10.69 6.49
N HIS A 59 -2.43 -10.24 5.30
CA HIS A 59 -3.50 -10.82 4.51
C HIS A 59 -3.16 -12.27 4.08
N ARG A 60 -1.95 -12.52 3.55
CA ARG A 60 -1.49 -13.87 3.18
C ARG A 60 -1.50 -14.84 4.35
N ARG A 61 -1.01 -14.42 5.53
CA ARG A 61 -1.02 -15.26 6.74
C ARG A 61 -2.43 -15.55 7.23
N THR A 62 -3.35 -14.62 7.03
CA THR A 62 -4.76 -14.75 7.43
C THR A 62 -5.50 -15.69 6.50
N SER A 63 -5.37 -15.51 5.18
CA SER A 63 -5.96 -16.37 4.15
C SER A 63 -5.50 -17.83 4.30
N ALA A 64 -4.20 -18.06 4.52
CA ALA A 64 -3.66 -19.40 4.73
C ALA A 64 -4.19 -20.10 5.99
N ARG A 65 -4.56 -19.34 7.02
CA ARG A 65 -5.07 -19.88 8.30
C ARG A 65 -6.57 -20.12 8.30
N LEU A 66 -7.32 -19.36 7.50
CA LEU A 66 -8.78 -19.38 7.51
C LEU A 66 -9.36 -20.15 6.31
N HIS A 67 -8.53 -20.82 5.50
CA HIS A 67 -8.94 -21.67 4.37
C HIS A 67 -10.02 -21.06 3.43
N GLY A 68 -10.07 -19.72 3.34
CA GLY A 68 -11.06 -19.02 2.51
C GLY A 68 -12.38 -18.61 3.21
N GLU A 69 -12.50 -18.75 4.53
CA GLU A 69 -13.71 -18.34 5.29
C GLU A 69 -13.86 -16.82 5.47
N VAL A 70 -12.88 -16.00 5.05
CA VAL A 70 -12.96 -14.53 5.10
C VAL A 70 -13.63 -13.99 3.84
N SER A 71 -14.58 -13.07 4.02
CA SER A 71 -15.31 -12.36 2.95
C SER A 71 -14.37 -11.89 1.83
N SER A 72 -14.46 -12.56 0.67
CA SER A 72 -13.47 -12.50 -0.41
C SER A 72 -13.43 -11.18 -1.17
N ASN A 73 -14.55 -10.44 -1.26
CA ASN A 73 -14.66 -9.33 -2.21
C ASN A 73 -13.96 -8.05 -1.74
N ILE A 74 -14.01 -7.71 -0.45
CA ILE A 74 -13.40 -6.48 0.07
C ILE A 74 -11.87 -6.62 0.09
N ASP A 75 -11.36 -7.80 0.45
CA ASP A 75 -9.93 -8.04 0.53
C ASP A 75 -9.27 -8.14 -0.85
N ALA A 76 -9.92 -8.80 -1.84
CA ALA A 76 -9.41 -8.89 -3.21
C ALA A 76 -9.24 -7.50 -3.86
N MET A 77 -10.18 -6.57 -3.66
CA MET A 77 -10.04 -5.19 -4.13
C MET A 77 -8.89 -4.45 -3.45
N ARG A 78 -8.59 -4.77 -2.18
CA ARG A 78 -7.50 -4.11 -1.42
C ARG A 78 -6.16 -4.60 -1.90
N ASP A 79 -6.05 -5.88 -2.20
CA ASP A 79 -4.83 -6.47 -2.75
C ASP A 79 -4.52 -5.92 -4.15
N MET A 80 -5.53 -5.83 -5.03
CA MET A 80 -5.36 -5.19 -6.34
C MET A 80 -4.96 -3.71 -6.24
N PHE A 81 -5.46 -2.99 -5.23
CA PHE A 81 -5.00 -1.63 -4.95
C PHE A 81 -3.54 -1.64 -4.49
N CYS A 82 -3.18 -2.48 -3.53
CA CYS A 82 -1.82 -2.55 -2.99
C CYS A 82 -0.79 -2.87 -4.07
N ASP A 83 -1.10 -3.80 -4.97
CA ASP A 83 -0.21 -4.17 -6.08
C ASP A 83 -0.03 -3.04 -7.09
N ARG A 84 -1.12 -2.31 -7.42
CA ARG A 84 -1.05 -1.13 -8.28
C ARG A 84 -0.26 0.00 -7.62
N ALA A 85 -0.49 0.25 -6.33
CA ALA A 85 0.23 1.25 -5.56
C ALA A 85 1.73 0.94 -5.51
N ARG A 86 2.15 -0.31 -5.26
CA ARG A 86 3.57 -0.71 -5.33
C ARG A 86 4.20 -0.41 -6.68
N LYS A 87 3.51 -0.72 -7.78
CA LYS A 87 4.02 -0.41 -9.15
C LYS A 87 4.24 1.08 -9.35
N ASN A 88 3.33 1.93 -8.86
CA ASN A 88 3.48 3.39 -8.97
C ASN A 88 4.58 3.92 -8.04
N ILE A 89 4.70 3.40 -6.81
CA ILE A 89 5.78 3.76 -5.88
C ILE A 89 7.15 3.45 -6.49
N SER A 90 7.33 2.28 -7.11
CA SER A 90 8.60 1.97 -7.79
C SER A 90 8.94 2.97 -8.91
N LYS A 91 7.95 3.58 -9.55
CA LYS A 91 8.16 4.64 -10.54
C LYS A 91 8.50 5.98 -9.86
N ILE A 92 7.84 6.31 -8.75
CA ILE A 92 8.12 7.51 -7.94
C ILE A 92 9.58 7.52 -7.50
N VAL A 93 10.06 6.41 -6.93
CA VAL A 93 11.47 6.26 -6.50
C VAL A 93 12.45 6.52 -7.66
N ARG A 94 12.13 6.04 -8.87
CA ARG A 94 12.98 6.28 -10.06
C ARG A 94 13.00 7.74 -10.47
N GLU A 95 11.86 8.43 -10.40
CA GLU A 95 11.78 9.85 -10.73
C GLU A 95 12.47 10.71 -9.65
N GLU A 96 12.37 10.37 -8.36
CA GLU A 96 13.14 11.06 -7.30
C GLU A 96 14.66 10.92 -7.51
N GLN A 97 15.15 9.70 -7.76
CA GLN A 97 16.57 9.49 -8.09
C GLN A 97 16.99 10.23 -9.38
N ARG A 98 16.06 10.45 -10.31
CA ARG A 98 16.31 11.23 -11.52
C ARG A 98 16.40 12.71 -11.19
N LEU A 99 15.52 13.23 -10.33
CA LEU A 99 15.54 14.61 -9.85
C LEU A 99 16.86 14.92 -9.13
N ASP A 100 17.38 14.01 -8.29
CA ASP A 100 18.68 14.19 -7.63
C ASP A 100 19.84 14.32 -8.64
N ARG A 101 19.81 13.48 -9.68
CA ARG A 101 20.79 13.53 -10.77
C ARG A 101 20.67 14.83 -11.57
N VAL A 102 19.44 15.29 -11.82
CA VAL A 102 19.17 16.57 -12.51
C VAL A 102 19.65 17.74 -11.68
N ALA A 103 19.34 17.79 -10.38
CA ALA A 103 19.80 18.83 -9.46
C ALA A 103 21.34 18.90 -9.44
N SER A 104 22.00 17.74 -9.42
CA SER A 104 23.47 17.65 -9.52
C SER A 104 24.02 18.17 -10.85
N ARG A 105 23.32 17.93 -11.97
CA ARG A 105 23.68 18.49 -13.29
C ARG A 105 23.48 20.00 -13.33
N MET A 106 22.36 20.50 -12.81
CA MET A 106 22.09 21.93 -12.72
C MET A 106 23.14 22.66 -11.87
N LYS A 107 23.51 22.10 -10.71
CA LYS A 107 24.57 22.64 -9.86
C LYS A 107 25.90 22.74 -10.60
N ARG A 108 26.29 21.70 -11.34
CA ARG A 108 27.51 21.70 -12.15
C ARG A 108 27.45 22.70 -13.31
N ALA A 109 26.32 22.80 -14.00
CA ALA A 109 26.12 23.77 -15.08
C ALA A 109 26.22 25.21 -14.55
N ARG A 110 25.66 25.47 -13.37
CA ARG A 110 25.76 26.77 -12.69
C ARG A 110 27.20 27.13 -12.33
N ILE A 111 27.98 26.19 -11.79
CA ILE A 111 29.41 26.41 -11.47
C ILE A 111 30.23 26.73 -12.73
N ARG A 112 29.84 26.17 -13.88
CA ARG A 112 30.49 26.39 -15.18
C ARG A 112 29.91 27.58 -15.96
N GLU A 113 28.96 28.31 -15.37
CA GLU A 113 28.23 29.42 -16.01
C GLU A 113 27.58 29.03 -17.35
N ASN A 114 27.26 27.74 -17.53
CA ASN A 114 26.66 27.23 -18.76
C ASN A 114 25.13 27.26 -18.67
N ALA A 115 24.55 28.39 -19.10
CA ALA A 115 23.11 28.63 -19.06
C ALA A 115 22.30 27.60 -19.86
N ARG A 116 22.78 27.19 -21.04
CA ARG A 116 22.08 26.25 -21.92
C ARG A 116 21.92 24.87 -21.29
N ASP A 117 22.98 24.35 -20.67
CA ASP A 117 22.93 23.05 -19.98
C ASP A 117 22.09 23.11 -18.71
N TYR A 118 22.09 24.26 -18.03
CA TYR A 118 21.23 24.51 -16.88
C TYR A 118 19.75 24.46 -17.29
N GLU A 119 19.35 25.21 -18.31
CA GLU A 119 17.97 25.24 -18.83
C GLU A 119 17.50 23.87 -19.30
N ARG A 120 18.34 23.14 -20.04
CA ARG A 120 18.04 21.78 -20.48
C ARG A 120 17.82 20.85 -19.30
N SER A 121 18.68 20.92 -18.28
CA SER A 121 18.53 20.10 -17.08
C SER A 121 17.27 20.47 -16.30
N TYR A 122 16.97 21.78 -16.18
CA TYR A 122 15.77 22.28 -15.54
C TYR A 122 14.48 21.76 -16.21
N ALA A 123 14.40 21.82 -17.54
CA ALA A 123 13.25 21.28 -18.29
C ALA A 123 13.03 19.79 -18.04
N VAL A 124 14.11 19.00 -17.99
CA VAL A 124 14.05 17.58 -17.64
C VAL A 124 13.58 17.37 -16.19
N GLY A 125 14.03 18.20 -15.26
CA GLY A 125 13.60 18.17 -13.86
C GLY A 125 12.12 18.49 -13.71
N LYS A 126 11.64 19.52 -14.41
CA LYS A 126 10.23 19.93 -14.42
C LYS A 126 9.31 18.79 -14.90
N GLU A 127 9.69 18.13 -15.99
CA GLU A 127 8.96 16.97 -16.52
C GLU A 127 8.95 15.79 -15.52
N SER A 128 10.09 15.48 -14.92
CA SER A 128 10.22 14.42 -13.90
C SER A 128 9.33 14.70 -12.69
N TYR A 129 9.30 15.94 -12.23
CA TYR A 129 8.41 16.39 -11.15
C TYR A 129 6.92 16.21 -11.49
N PHE A 130 6.49 16.61 -12.69
CA PHE A 130 5.10 16.40 -13.11
C PHE A 130 4.71 14.93 -13.17
N ARG A 131 5.62 14.05 -13.62
CA ARG A 131 5.39 12.61 -13.60
C ARG A 131 5.20 12.08 -12.18
N THR A 132 6.03 12.53 -11.24
CA THR A 132 5.86 12.17 -9.82
C THR A 132 4.49 12.60 -9.29
N LEU A 133 4.04 13.83 -9.57
CA LEU A 133 2.71 14.28 -9.18
C LEU A 133 1.59 13.44 -9.81
N LEU A 134 1.71 13.09 -11.09
CA LEU A 134 0.74 12.24 -11.77
C LEU A 134 0.68 10.83 -11.17
N LEU A 135 1.82 10.26 -10.79
CA LEU A 135 1.90 8.96 -10.13
C LEU A 135 1.19 8.98 -8.78
N TRP A 136 1.40 10.01 -7.97
CA TRP A 136 0.68 10.19 -6.71
C TRP A 136 -0.82 10.33 -6.91
N ARG A 137 -1.25 11.17 -7.86
CA ARG A 137 -2.67 11.31 -8.24
C ARG A 137 -3.29 9.98 -8.67
N ASN A 138 -2.56 9.17 -9.43
CA ASN A 138 -3.06 7.85 -9.86
C ASN A 138 -3.24 6.90 -8.68
N ILE A 139 -2.35 6.94 -7.68
CA ILE A 139 -2.52 6.15 -6.45
C ILE A 139 -3.76 6.64 -5.69
N SER A 140 -3.90 7.94 -5.47
CA SER A 140 -5.06 8.51 -4.77
C SER A 140 -6.39 8.25 -5.49
N ALA A 141 -6.43 8.37 -6.82
CA ALA A 141 -7.63 8.07 -7.62
C ALA A 141 -8.02 6.59 -7.54
N SER A 142 -7.03 5.69 -7.50
CA SER A 142 -7.28 4.25 -7.34
C SER A 142 -7.82 3.89 -5.95
N LEU A 143 -7.57 4.74 -4.95
CA LEU A 143 -8.15 4.62 -3.61
C LEU A 143 -9.57 5.19 -3.57
N SER A 144 -9.83 6.33 -4.21
CA SER A 144 -11.14 7.02 -4.16
C SER A 144 -12.21 6.39 -5.05
N SER A 145 -11.85 5.65 -6.10
CA SER A 145 -12.77 4.79 -6.89
C SER A 145 -13.48 3.70 -6.04
N ARG A 146 -13.17 3.64 -4.74
CA ARG A 146 -13.59 2.62 -3.79
C ARG A 146 -14.46 3.18 -2.64
N ARG A 147 -14.52 4.50 -2.47
CA ARG A 147 -15.46 5.18 -1.55
C ARG A 147 -16.79 5.36 -2.25
#